data_AF-A0A952CV63-F1
#
_entry.id   AF-A0A952CV63-F1
#
_cell.length_a   1.000
_cell.length_b   1.000
_cell.length_c   1.000
_cell.angle_alpha   90.00
_cell.angle_beta   90.00
_cell.angle_gamma   90.00
#
_symmetry.space_group_name_H-M   'P 1'
#
loop_
_entity.id
_entity.type
_entity.pdbx_description
1 polymer ?
#
loop_
_entity_poly.entity_id
_entity_poly.type
_entity_poly.pdbx_seq_one_letter_code
_entity_poly.pdbx_strand_id
1 'polypeptide(L)' 'MKQLFALLGVLLALYAVSCVVTGSVVVKWGPGARRFRREEDPRRFWAGVGVYALLALALVLVF' A
#
# COMPACT_ATOMS: atom_id res chain seq x y z
N MET A 1 18.53 -6.03 -11.53
CA MET A 1 17.14 -5.66 -11.90
C MET A 1 16.12 -6.43 -11.07
N LYS A 2 16.00 -7.77 -11.23
CA LYS A 2 14.98 -8.59 -10.53
C LYS A 2 14.99 -8.47 -9.00
N GLN A 3 16.18 -8.45 -8.38
CA GLN A 3 16.32 -8.29 -6.93
C GLN A 3 15.81 -6.94 -6.40
N LEU A 4 15.91 -5.86 -7.19
CA LEU A 4 15.41 -4.54 -6.79
C LEU A 4 13.89 -4.52 -6.74
N PHE A 5 13.22 -5.08 -7.74
CA PHE A 5 11.74 -5.17 -7.75
C PHE A 5 11.22 -6.05 -6.62
N ALA A 6 11.88 -7.19 -6.36
CA ALA A 6 11.55 -8.03 -5.21
C ALA A 6 11.72 -7.28 -3.88
N LEU A 7 12.82 -6.52 -3.71
CA LEU A 7 13.06 -5.72 -2.51
C LEU A 7 11.98 -4.64 -2.33
N LEU A 8 11.62 -3.92 -3.40
CA LEU A 8 10.56 -2.92 -3.39
C LEU A 8 9.20 -3.53 -3.09
N GLY A 9 8.90 -4.71 -3.65
CA GLY A 9 7.68 -5.45 -3.39
C GLY A 9 7.57 -5.87 -1.93
N VAL A 10 8.64 -6.40 -1.34
CA VAL A 10 8.69 -6.75 0.09
C VAL A 10 8.53 -5.50 0.96
N LEU A 11 9.21 -4.40 0.63
CA LEU A 11 9.09 -3.15 1.38
C LEU A 11 7.65 -2.60 1.34
N LEU A 12 7.01 -2.68 0.17
CA LEU A 12 5.63 -2.25 -0.01
C LEU A 12 4.63 -3.16 0.73
N ALA A 13 4.89 -4.47 0.76
CA ALA A 13 4.09 -5.41 1.55
C ALA A 13 4.19 -5.10 3.05
N LEU A 14 5.40 -4.82 3.56
CA LEU A 14 5.60 -4.40 4.95
C LEU A 14 4.87 -3.08 5.25
N TYR A 15 4.92 -2.12 4.33
CA TYR A 15 4.16 -0.88 4.44
C TYR A 15 2.64 -1.16 4.52
N ALA A 16 2.09 -2.00 3.63
CA ALA A 16 0.67 -2.35 3.65
C ALA A 16 0.25 -3.01 4.98
N VAL A 17 1.07 -3.91 5.52
CA VAL A 17 0.85 -4.51 6.86
C VAL A 17 0.87 -3.43 7.95
N SER A 18 1.84 -2.51 7.91
CA SER A 18 1.92 -1.41 8.87
C SER A 18 0.67 -0.50 8.83
N CYS A 19 0.08 -0.29 7.64
CA CYS A 19 -1.16 0.47 7.48
C CYS A 19 -2.35 -0.25 8.10
N VAL A 20 -2.42 -1.59 7.97
CA VAL A 20 -3.47 -2.41 8.60
C VAL A 20 -3.36 -2.35 10.12
N VAL A 21 -2.15 -2.49 10.67
CA VAL A 21 -1.90 -2.44 12.13
C VAL A 21 -2.20 -1.05 12.69
N THR A 22 -1.76 0.01 12.01
CA THR A 22 -1.96 1.40 12.45
C THR A 22 -3.39 1.90 12.16
N GLY A 23 -4.16 1.21 11.32
CA GLY A 23 -5.47 1.65 10.87
C GLY A 23 -5.42 2.92 10.02
N SER A 24 -4.29 3.26 9.40
CA SER A 24 -4.16 4.45 8.55
C SER A 24 -3.32 4.18 7.31
N VAL A 25 -3.79 4.61 6.15
CA VAL A 25 -3.10 4.49 4.86
C VAL A 25 -2.92 5.87 4.24
N VAL A 26 -1.75 6.13 3.67
CA VAL A 26 -1.51 7.36 2.91
C VAL A 26 -1.72 7.05 1.45
N VAL A 27 -2.59 7.81 0.80
CA VAL A 27 -2.95 7.59 -0.61
C VAL A 27 -2.82 8.93 -1.33
N LYS A 28 -2.32 8.91 -2.56
CA LYS A 28 -2.28 10.13 -3.38
C LYS A 28 -3.70 10.60 -3.65
N TRP A 29 -3.98 11.87 -3.37
CA TRP A 29 -5.29 12.49 -3.59
C TRP A 29 -5.13 13.92 -4.10
N GLY A 30 -5.49 14.15 -5.36
CA GLY A 30 -5.32 15.45 -6.02
C GLY A 30 -3.84 15.85 -6.11
N PRO A 31 -3.48 17.13 -5.85
CA PRO A 31 -2.10 17.60 -5.92
C PRO A 31 -1.22 17.10 -4.74
N GLY A 32 -1.79 16.40 -3.75
CA GLY A 32 -1.07 15.97 -2.56
C GLY A 32 -1.29 14.51 -2.17
N ALA A 33 -0.79 14.15 -0.99
CA ALA A 33 -1.09 12.88 -0.33
C ALA A 33 -2.10 13.13 0.79
N ARG A 34 -3.09 12.24 0.91
CA ARG A 34 -4.08 12.28 1.99
C ARG A 34 -3.99 11.00 2.79
N ARG A 35 -4.06 11.13 4.12
CA ARG A 35 -4.13 9.99 5.04
C ARG A 35 -5.60 9.62 5.24
N PHE A 36 -5.96 8.38 4.97
CA PHE A 36 -7.26 7.81 5.30
C PHE A 36 -7.13 6.93 6.52
N ARG A 37 -7.98 7.14 7.51
CA ARG A 37 -8.10 6.28 8.68
C ARG A 37 -9.23 5.28 8.47
N ARG A 38 -9.06 4.06 8.98
CA ARG A 38 -10.04 2.97 8.89
C ARG A 38 -11.39 3.36 9.49
N GLU A 39 -11.40 4.15 10.56
CA GLU A 39 -12.62 4.60 11.24
C GLU A 39 -13.37 5.71 10.49
N GLU A 40 -12.64 6.53 9.72
CA GLU A 40 -13.17 7.73 9.09
C GLU A 40 -13.75 7.41 7.70
N ASP A 41 -13.05 6.59 6.91
CA ASP A 41 -13.53 6.08 5.63
C ASP A 41 -12.97 4.67 5.37
N PRO A 42 -13.64 3.62 5.87
CA PRO A 42 -13.14 2.25 5.77
C PRO A 42 -13.02 1.79 4.32
N ARG A 43 -13.91 2.25 3.42
CA ARG A 43 -13.87 1.85 2.00
C ARG A 43 -12.61 2.37 1.33
N ARG A 44 -12.29 3.65 1.48
CA ARG A 44 -11.07 4.23 0.88
C ARG A 44 -9.80 3.70 1.53
N PHE A 45 -9.85 3.43 2.83
CA PHE A 45 -8.76 2.76 3.54
C PHE A 45 -8.45 1.40 2.91
N TRP A 46 -9.45 0.51 2.82
CA TRP A 46 -9.25 -0.84 2.27
C TRP A 46 -8.92 -0.82 0.77
N ALA A 47 -9.47 0.12 0.00
CA ALA A 47 -9.12 0.29 -1.40
C ALA A 47 -7.63 0.67 -1.56
N GLY A 48 -7.13 1.62 -0.78
CA GLY A 48 -5.71 2.01 -0.81
C GLY A 48 -4.78 0.88 -0.39
N VAL A 49 -5.10 0.18 0.70
CA VAL A 49 -4.34 -1.00 1.15
C VAL A 49 -4.36 -2.10 0.09
N GLY A 50 -5.52 -2.37 -0.52
CA GLY A 50 -5.67 -3.38 -1.57
C GLY A 50 -4.82 -3.07 -2.80
N VAL A 51 -4.78 -1.82 -3.25
CA VAL A 51 -3.92 -1.41 -4.37
C VAL A 51 -2.44 -1.60 -4.03
N TYR A 52 -2.00 -1.23 -2.83
CA TYR A 52 -0.61 -1.45 -2.41
C TYR A 52 -0.25 -2.93 -2.26
N ALA A 53 -1.17 -3.75 -1.75
CA ALA A 53 -0.98 -5.19 -1.66
C ALA A 53 -0.87 -5.84 -3.05
N LEU A 54 -1.74 -5.47 -4.00
CA LEU A 54 -1.68 -5.96 -5.38
C LEU A 54 -0.39 -5.52 -6.09
N LEU A 55 0.02 -4.27 -5.91
CA LEU A 55 1.27 -3.77 -6.48
C LEU A 55 2.48 -4.49 -5.89
N ALA A 56 2.49 -4.75 -4.58
CA ALA A 56 3.54 -5.51 -3.93
C ALA A 56 3.63 -6.94 -4.52
N LEU A 57 2.51 -7.61 -4.72
CA LEU A 57 2.47 -8.93 -5.36
C LEU A 57 2.98 -8.89 -6.80
N ALA A 58 2.58 -7.89 -7.59
CA ALA A 58 3.06 -7.72 -8.95
C ALA A 58 4.58 -7.52 -8.99
N LEU A 59 5.13 -6.70 -8.09
CA LEU A 59 6.57 -6.44 -7.98
C LEU A 59 7.39 -7.69 -7.63
N VAL A 60 6.83 -8.62 -6.85
CA VAL A 60 7.52 -9.85 -6.44
C VAL A 60 7.34 -10.99 -7.44
N LEU A 61 6.15 -11.12 -8.03
CA LEU A 61 5.78 -12.31 -8.81
C LEU A 61 5.89 -12.11 -10.33
N VAL A 62 5.75 -10.88 -10.82
CA VAL A 62 5.68 -10.59 -12.27
C VAL A 62 6.97 -9.99 -12.81
N PHE A 63 7.62 -9.09 -12.06
CA PHE A 63 8.86 -8.41 -12.46
C PHE A 63 10.13 -9.15 -11.99
#